data_AF-A0A3P6CQE1-F1
#
_entry.id   AF-A0A3P6CQE1-F1
#
_cell.length_a   1.000
_cell.length_b   1.000
_cell.length_c   1.000
_cell.angle_alpha   90.00
_cell.angle_beta   90.00
_cell.angle_gamma   90.00
#
_symmetry.space_group_name_H-M   'P 1'
#
loop_
_entity.id
_entity.type
_entity.pdbx_description
1 polymer ?
#
loop_
_entity_poly.entity_id
_entity_poly.type
_entity_poly.pdbx_seq_one_letter_code
_entity_poly.pdbx_strand_id
1 'polypeptide(L)'
;MEFWRRKKEKGKARKWFLRNGSMFLAQLIADSNGMSNPIRMFSSYQISKAINHFDPKYSLPDITSPLDWYKGVIEGRSYLIKRFTRQVGGEEESAYNDIVLSARVSNHIGFLKLNVGI
;
A
#
# COMPACT_ATOMS: atom_id res chain seq x y z
N MET A 1 26.77 -17.17 3.62
CA MET A 1 25.37 -17.24 4.13
C MET A 1 24.45 -16.15 3.59
N GLU A 2 24.93 -14.91 3.35
CA GLU A 2 24.08 -13.79 2.90
C GLU A 2 23.38 -13.97 1.54
N PHE A 3 24.00 -14.69 0.60
CA PHE A 3 23.42 -14.99 -0.71
C PHE A 3 22.10 -15.77 -0.58
N TRP A 4 22.08 -16.80 0.26
CA TRP A 4 20.91 -17.63 0.51
C TRP A 4 19.79 -16.86 1.21
N ARG A 5 20.14 -15.96 2.15
CA ARG A 5 19.18 -15.05 2.80
C ARG A 5 18.49 -14.14 1.77
N ARG A 6 19.27 -13.47 0.91
CA ARG A 6 18.75 -12.62 -0.17
C ARG A 6 17.85 -13.39 -1.15
N LYS A 7 18.23 -14.61 -1.53
CA LYS A 7 17.42 -15.46 -2.41
C LYS A 7 16.07 -15.82 -1.76
N LYS A 8 16.06 -16.16 -0.47
CA LYS A 8 14.84 -16.46 0.30
C LYS A 8 13.92 -15.24 0.43
N GLU A 9 14.48 -14.07 0.70
CA GLU A 9 13.73 -12.80 0.79
C GLU A 9 13.10 -12.42 -0.56
N LYS A 10 13.84 -12.54 -1.66
CA LYS A 10 13.30 -12.36 -3.01
C LYS A 10 12.15 -13.32 -3.30
N GLY A 11 12.29 -14.59 -2.89
CA GLY A 11 11.21 -15.58 -3.02
C GLY A 11 9.95 -15.20 -2.25
N LYS A 12 10.09 -14.71 -1.01
CA LYS A 12 8.97 -14.21 -0.20
C LYS A 12 8.31 -12.98 -0.85
N ALA A 13 9.11 -12.01 -1.29
CA ALA A 13 8.59 -10.80 -1.94
C ALA A 13 7.78 -11.15 -3.21
N ARG A 14 8.29 -12.07 -4.04
CA ARG A 14 7.57 -12.56 -5.22
C ARG A 14 6.25 -13.25 -4.84
N LYS A 15 6.24 -14.07 -3.79
CA LYS A 15 5.02 -14.72 -3.29
C LYS A 15 3.96 -13.70 -2.89
N TRP A 16 4.35 -12.67 -2.13
CA TRP A 16 3.43 -11.59 -1.72
C TRP A 16 2.92 -10.77 -2.90
N PHE A 17 3.80 -10.44 -3.85
CA PHE A 17 3.42 -9.72 -5.07
C PHE A 17 2.36 -10.48 -5.87
N LEU A 18 2.56 -11.78 -6.09
CA LEU A 18 1.61 -12.60 -6.85
C LEU A 18 0.28 -12.75 -6.11
N ARG A 19 0.30 -13.13 -4.82
CA ARG A 19 -0.92 -13.35 -4.02
C ARG A 19 -1.75 -12.07 -3.90
N ASN A 20 -1.13 -10.97 -3.48
CA ASN A 20 -1.86 -9.74 -3.21
C ASN A 20 -2.24 -9.04 -4.52
N GLY A 21 -1.36 -9.10 -5.53
CA GLY A 21 -1.61 -8.54 -6.85
C GLY A 21 -2.77 -9.23 -7.57
N SER A 22 -2.88 -10.56 -7.48
CA SER A 22 -4.00 -11.28 -8.10
C SER A 22 -5.34 -10.94 -7.44
N MET A 23 -5.38 -10.84 -6.11
CA MET A 23 -6.60 -10.45 -5.38
C MET A 23 -7.01 -9.01 -5.70
N PHE A 24 -6.04 -8.09 -5.67
CA PHE A 24 -6.28 -6.70 -6.03
C PHE A 24 -6.81 -6.57 -7.47
N LEU A 25 -6.19 -7.27 -8.44
CA LEU A 25 -6.62 -7.24 -9.83
C LEU A 25 -8.04 -7.80 -10.02
N ALA A 26 -8.36 -8.92 -9.35
CA ALA A 26 -9.70 -9.51 -9.40
C ALA A 26 -10.76 -8.51 -8.88
N GLN A 27 -10.48 -7.85 -7.76
CA GLN A 27 -11.39 -6.85 -7.19
C GLN A 27 -11.54 -5.64 -8.12
N LEU A 28 -10.44 -5.17 -8.71
CA LEU A 28 -10.47 -4.05 -9.64
C LEU A 28 -11.27 -4.36 -10.91
N ILE A 29 -11.17 -5.60 -11.42
CA ILE A 29 -11.96 -6.07 -12.56
C ILE A 29 -13.44 -6.14 -12.19
N ALA A 30 -13.79 -6.72 -11.04
CA ALA A 30 -15.17 -6.79 -10.58
C ALA A 30 -15.80 -5.38 -10.39
N ASP A 31 -14.99 -4.43 -9.91
CA ASP A 31 -15.43 -3.08 -9.58
C ASP A 31 -15.53 -2.12 -10.78
N SER A 32 -14.59 -2.23 -11.74
CA SER A 32 -14.37 -1.20 -12.77
C SER A 32 -13.95 -1.76 -14.12
N ASN A 33 -14.13 -3.08 -14.34
CA ASN A 33 -13.60 -3.78 -15.52
C ASN A 33 -12.08 -3.57 -15.71
N GLY A 34 -11.36 -3.38 -14.60
CA GLY A 34 -9.91 -3.17 -14.57
C GLY A 34 -9.48 -1.72 -14.84
N MET A 35 -10.42 -0.82 -15.11
CA MET A 35 -10.13 0.57 -15.42
C MET A 35 -9.88 1.38 -14.15
N SER A 36 -8.69 1.96 -14.02
CA SER A 36 -8.34 2.81 -12.87
C SER A 36 -7.36 3.90 -13.26
N ASN A 37 -7.19 4.86 -12.35
CA ASN A 37 -6.14 5.86 -12.47
C ASN A 37 -4.75 5.22 -12.39
N PRO A 38 -3.71 5.80 -13.02
CA PRO A 38 -2.37 5.23 -12.97
C PRO A 38 -1.88 5.03 -11.53
N ILE A 39 -1.72 3.77 -11.11
CA ILE A 39 -1.25 3.43 -9.76
C ILE A 39 0.27 3.29 -9.78
N ARG A 40 0.96 4.12 -8.99
CA ARG A 40 2.41 4.06 -8.87
C ARG A 40 2.86 2.96 -7.90
N MET A 41 3.81 2.13 -8.34
CA MET A 41 4.47 1.14 -7.49
C MET A 41 5.74 1.71 -6.84
N PHE A 42 5.93 1.42 -5.56
CA PHE A 42 7.15 1.75 -4.82
C PHE A 42 7.85 0.48 -4.32
N SER A 43 9.17 0.54 -4.22
CA SER A 43 9.94 -0.52 -3.57
C SER A 43 9.72 -0.52 -2.05
N SER A 44 9.87 -1.68 -1.42
CA SER A 44 9.86 -1.80 0.03
C SER A 44 10.93 -0.91 0.69
N TYR A 45 12.08 -0.75 0.04
CA TYR A 45 13.15 0.14 0.50
C TYR A 45 12.74 1.61 0.50
N GLN A 46 12.14 2.11 -0.59
CA GLN A 46 11.64 3.49 -0.67
C GLN A 46 10.63 3.79 0.44
N ILE A 47 9.65 2.90 0.63
CA ILE A 47 8.63 3.04 1.67
C ILE A 47 9.31 3.02 3.05
N SER A 48 10.08 1.98 3.35
CA SER A 48 10.76 1.83 4.66
C SER A 48 11.64 3.02 5.01
N LYS A 49 12.42 3.53 4.05
CA LYS A 49 13.28 4.70 4.24
C LYS A 49 12.46 5.97 4.49
N ALA A 50 11.34 6.14 3.78
CA ALA A 50 10.52 7.34 3.89
C ALA A 50 9.84 7.52 5.26
N ILE A 51 9.64 6.43 6.01
CA ILE A 51 8.90 6.44 7.29
C ILE A 51 9.70 5.80 8.44
N ASN A 52 11.02 5.95 8.41
CA ASN A 52 11.92 5.53 9.50
C ASN A 52 11.72 4.06 9.93
N HIS A 53 11.64 3.16 8.94
CA HIS A 53 11.49 1.71 9.17
C HIS A 53 10.24 1.32 9.97
N PHE A 54 9.17 2.11 9.87
CA PHE A 54 7.90 1.89 10.56
C PHE A 54 8.04 1.92 12.10
N ASP A 55 8.92 2.76 12.63
CA ASP A 55 8.98 3.01 14.07
C ASP A 55 7.64 3.63 14.53
N PRO A 56 6.92 2.98 15.48
CA PRO A 56 5.62 3.44 15.96
C PRO A 56 5.61 4.87 16.50
N LYS A 57 6.75 5.43 16.90
CA LYS A 57 6.85 6.82 17.36
C LYS A 57 6.54 7.85 16.28
N TYR A 58 6.62 7.45 15.01
CA TYR A 58 6.33 8.31 13.85
C TYR A 58 4.99 7.97 13.20
N SER A 59 4.21 7.04 13.76
CA SER A 59 2.82 6.88 13.33
C SER A 59 2.00 8.08 13.80
N LEU A 60 0.98 8.44 13.02
CA LEU A 60 0.06 9.51 13.37
C LEU A 60 -0.89 9.02 14.47
N PRO A 61 -0.90 9.64 15.66
CA PRO A 61 -1.61 9.12 16.83
C PRO A 61 -3.14 9.26 16.76
N ASP A 62 -3.65 10.21 15.96
CA ASP A 62 -5.05 10.64 16.02
C ASP A 62 -5.97 10.04 14.94
N ILE A 63 -5.49 9.07 14.15
CA ILE A 63 -6.36 8.37 13.21
C ILE A 63 -6.82 7.08 13.90
N THR A 64 -7.99 7.14 14.54
CA THR A 64 -8.68 6.02 15.21
C THR A 64 -9.08 4.94 14.21
N SER A 65 -8.10 4.13 13.83
CA SER A 65 -8.24 3.03 12.90
C SER A 65 -7.26 1.95 13.32
N PRO A 66 -7.53 0.66 13.07
CA PRO A 66 -6.52 -0.38 13.29
C PRO A 66 -5.37 -0.34 12.25
N LEU A 67 -5.20 0.83 11.61
CA LEU A 67 -4.34 1.11 10.49
C LEU A 67 -3.36 2.18 10.93
N ASP A 68 -2.07 1.90 10.76
CA ASP A 68 -1.05 2.89 11.01
C ASP A 68 -0.96 3.84 9.82
N TRP A 69 -0.88 5.12 10.11
CA TRP A 69 -0.63 6.16 9.11
C TRP A 69 0.69 6.85 9.39
N TYR A 70 1.46 7.12 8.34
CA TYR A 70 2.77 7.75 8.45
C TYR A 70 2.89 8.88 7.45
N LYS A 71 3.57 9.96 7.82
CA LYS A 71 4.03 10.96 6.86
C LYS A 71 5.44 10.57 6.40
N GLY A 72 5.67 10.51 5.09
CA GLY A 72 6.97 10.17 4.53
C GLY A 72 7.30 10.96 3.28
N VAL A 73 8.58 11.03 2.93
CA VAL A 73 9.05 11.70 1.70
C VAL A 73 9.74 10.68 0.81
N ILE A 74 9.25 10.56 -0.44
CA ILE A 74 9.85 9.70 -1.48
C ILE A 74 10.18 10.61 -2.66
N GLU A 75 11.46 10.65 -3.06
CA GLU A 75 11.93 11.45 -4.20
C GLU A 75 11.52 12.94 -4.13
N GLY A 76 11.63 13.53 -2.94
CA GLY A 76 11.29 14.94 -2.70
C GLY A 76 9.79 15.25 -2.62
N ARG A 77 8.90 14.28 -2.86
CA ARG A 77 7.45 14.45 -2.70
C ARG A 77 6.99 13.88 -1.35
N SER A 78 6.18 14.65 -0.64
CA SER A 78 5.54 14.21 0.60
C SER A 78 4.35 13.29 0.31
N TYR A 79 4.24 12.23 1.10
CA TYR A 79 3.18 11.23 1.03
C TYR A 79 2.60 10.96 2.41
N LEU A 80 1.31 10.65 2.43
CA LEU A 80 0.64 9.99 3.54
C LEU A 80 0.60 8.50 3.21
N ILE A 81 1.25 7.68 4.04
CA ILE A 81 1.42 6.24 3.84
C ILE A 81 0.54 5.48 4.82
N LYS A 82 -0.43 4.75 4.28
CA LYS A 82 -1.33 3.86 5.02
C LYS A 82 -0.74 2.45 5.13
N ARG A 83 -0.75 1.86 6.31
CA ARG A 83 -0.30 0.48 6.56
C ARG A 83 -1.38 -0.32 7.28
N PHE A 84 -1.76 -1.44 6.68
CA PHE A 84 -2.58 -2.45 7.32
C PHE A 84 -1.72 -3.32 8.24
N THR A 85 -2.07 -3.39 9.54
CA THR A 85 -1.40 -4.28 10.50
C THR A 85 -2.18 -5.59 10.64
N ARG A 86 -1.45 -6.68 10.89
CA ARG A 86 -2.00 -8.05 10.95
C ARG A 86 -3.02 -8.27 12.09
N GLN A 87 -3.18 -7.29 13.00
CA GLN A 87 -4.07 -7.40 14.15
C GLN A 87 -5.55 -7.24 13.78
N VAL A 88 -5.88 -6.78 12.56
CA VAL A 88 -7.26 -6.80 12.03
C VAL A 88 -7.60 -8.22 11.59
N GLY A 89 -7.92 -9.08 12.55
CA GLY A 89 -8.42 -10.41 12.28
C GLY A 89 -9.74 -10.32 11.51
N GLY A 90 -9.75 -10.79 10.26
CA GLY A 90 -10.98 -11.03 9.49
C GLY A 90 -11.16 -10.23 8.21
N GLU A 91 -10.30 -9.25 7.89
CA GLU A 91 -10.65 -8.25 6.86
C GLU A 91 -9.57 -8.07 5.76
N GLU A 92 -8.98 -9.16 5.26
CA GLU A 92 -8.16 -9.07 4.03
C GLU A 92 -8.98 -8.47 2.87
N GLU A 93 -10.28 -8.79 2.80
CA GLU A 93 -11.20 -8.25 1.80
C GLU A 93 -11.41 -6.74 1.94
N SER A 94 -11.54 -6.22 3.17
CA SER A 94 -11.69 -4.77 3.40
C SER A 94 -10.49 -3.99 2.88
N ALA A 95 -9.28 -4.55 2.97
CA ALA A 95 -8.08 -3.90 2.42
C ALA A 95 -8.11 -3.79 0.89
N TYR A 96 -8.64 -4.81 0.19
CA TYR A 96 -8.79 -4.78 -1.26
C TYR A 96 -9.91 -3.84 -1.70
N ASN A 97 -11.04 -3.83 -0.97
CA ASN A 97 -12.13 -2.89 -1.22
C ASN A 97 -11.69 -1.44 -1.02
N ASP A 98 -10.94 -1.16 0.06
CA ASP A 98 -10.42 0.17 0.36
C ASP A 98 -9.55 0.73 -0.77
N ILE A 99 -8.57 -0.04 -1.26
CA ILE A 99 -7.69 0.43 -2.34
C ILE A 99 -8.43 0.60 -3.66
N VAL A 100 -9.35 -0.30 -4.01
CA VAL A 100 -10.11 -0.24 -5.27
C VAL A 100 -11.06 0.96 -5.28
N LEU A 101 -11.83 1.16 -4.20
CA LEU A 101 -12.71 2.32 -4.08
C LEU A 101 -11.91 3.63 -4.05
N SER A 102 -10.78 3.66 -3.34
CA SER A 102 -9.86 4.82 -3.34
C SER A 102 -9.33 5.12 -4.73
N ALA A 103 -8.99 4.11 -5.53
CA ALA A 103 -8.53 4.29 -6.90
C ALA A 103 -9.63 4.88 -7.81
N ARG A 104 -10.87 4.38 -7.66
CA ARG A 104 -12.05 4.84 -8.41
C ARG A 104 -12.35 6.32 -8.16
N VAL A 105 -12.35 6.75 -6.90
CA VAL A 105 -12.72 8.15 -6.54
C VAL A 105 -11.57 9.15 -6.65
N SER A 106 -10.33 8.68 -6.88
CA SER A 106 -9.10 9.51 -6.90
C SER A 106 -9.12 10.69 -7.89
N ASN A 107 -9.96 10.65 -8.94
CA ASN A 107 -10.09 11.76 -9.89
C ASN A 107 -11.03 12.88 -9.41
N HIS A 108 -11.85 12.63 -8.40
CA HIS A 108 -12.81 13.60 -7.92
C HIS A 108 -12.15 14.56 -6.91
N ILE A 109 -12.40 15.87 -7.07
CA ILE A 109 -11.77 16.94 -6.26
C ILE A 109 -12.05 16.83 -4.76
N GLY A 110 -13.19 16.22 -4.39
CA GLY A 110 -13.59 16.02 -2.99
C GLY A 110 -12.89 14.86 -2.28
N PHE A 111 -12.04 14.08 -2.96
CA PHE A 111 -11.34 12.94 -2.37
C PHE A 111 -9.82 13.10 -2.42
N LEU A 112 -9.13 12.48 -1.45
CA LEU A 112 -7.68 12.38 -1.48
C LEU A 112 -7.24 11.48 -2.64
N LYS A 113 -6.25 11.94 -3.40
CA LYS A 113 -5.74 11.19 -4.54
C LYS A 113 -4.94 9.98 -4.10
N LEU A 114 -5.39 8.80 -4.52
CA LEU A 114 -4.56 7.60 -4.54
C LEU A 114 -3.53 7.75 -5.66
N ASN A 115 -2.26 7.62 -5.29
CA ASN A 115 -1.14 8.23 -5.98
C ASN A 115 -1.07 7.96 -7.50
N VAL A 116 -1.18 9.04 -8.26
CA VAL A 116 -1.15 9.10 -9.73
C VAL A 116 0.29 9.16 -10.22
N GLY A 117 0.68 8.23 -11.09
CA GLY A 117 1.92 8.34 -11.88
C GLY A 117 1.81 9.52 -12.85
N ILE A 118 2.80 10.42 -12.83
CA ILE A 118 3.15 11.23 -14.00
C ILE A 118 4.31 10.51 -14.66
#